data_AF-A0A2D6YRX8-F1
#
_entry.id   AF-A0A2D6YRX8-F1
#
_cell.length_a   1.000
_cell.length_b   1.000
_cell.length_c   1.000
_cell.angle_alpha   90.00
_cell.angle_beta   90.00
_cell.angle_gamma   90.00
#
_symmetry.space_group_name_H-M   'P 1'
#
loop_
_entity.id
_entity.type
_entity.pdbx_description
1 polymer ?
#
loop_
_entity_poly.entity_id
_entity_poly.type
_entity_poly.pdbx_seq_one_letter_code
_entity_poly.pdbx_strand_id
1 'polypeptide(L)'
;MKSLACAIVLAIGSSAMAELVNPEVPDWRGEADSLFYQWDSFTDPFAAPNFPTFPPFDFSAQVFNFVGGAQIVDGGIFSPGGLNVHVYGEGLPTAAAVLNVTYTSFDPSPTSVEFFVGGFGPGQPGEYFDPVSSARTYSEFIGEGLFRVTDAFVFDASSYSGDDMFWASFFKIDGPNTLEGVSIDVQSVIPAPGAIALLGLAGLGGRRRRD
;
A
#
# COMPACT_ATOMS: atom_id res chain seq x y z
N MET A 1 -44.90 18.37 -36.69
CA MET A 1 -44.17 17.10 -36.46
C MET A 1 -43.06 17.40 -35.47
N LYS A 2 -43.11 16.83 -34.27
CA LYS A 2 -42.18 17.13 -33.17
C LYS A 2 -40.99 16.18 -33.28
N SER A 3 -39.79 16.73 -33.49
CA SER A 3 -38.54 15.97 -33.57
C SER A 3 -38.20 15.40 -32.19
N LEU A 4 -38.12 14.07 -32.11
CA LEU A 4 -37.75 13.33 -30.91
C LEU A 4 -36.23 13.43 -30.72
N ALA A 5 -35.78 14.14 -29.68
CA ALA A 5 -34.37 14.17 -29.29
C ALA A 5 -34.00 12.83 -28.66
N CYS A 6 -33.12 12.08 -29.34
CA CYS A 6 -32.55 10.84 -28.82
C CYS A 6 -31.40 11.22 -27.87
N ALA A 7 -31.67 11.22 -26.57
CA ALA A 7 -30.62 11.37 -25.55
C ALA A 7 -29.79 10.09 -25.53
N ILE A 8 -28.53 10.18 -25.99
CA ILE A 8 -27.53 9.16 -25.72
C ILE A 8 -27.18 9.29 -24.24
N VAL A 9 -27.67 8.34 -23.43
CA VAL A 9 -27.17 8.14 -22.08
C VAL A 9 -25.79 7.51 -22.25
N LEU A 10 -24.72 8.29 -22.02
CA LEU A 10 -23.43 7.71 -21.67
C LEU A 10 -23.65 6.98 -20.34
N ALA A 11 -23.73 5.65 -20.38
CA ALA A 11 -23.46 4.84 -19.21
C ALA A 11 -21.96 5.03 -18.91
N ILE A 12 -21.66 5.96 -18.00
CA ILE A 12 -20.32 6.11 -17.44
C ILE A 12 -20.05 4.78 -16.72
N GLY A 13 -18.90 4.18 -17.05
CA GLY A 13 -18.47 2.88 -16.52
C GLY A 13 -18.51 2.86 -15.00
N SER A 14 -18.61 1.65 -14.46
CA SER A 14 -18.46 1.37 -13.03
C SER A 14 -17.36 2.24 -12.43
N SER A 15 -17.73 3.17 -11.54
CA SER A 15 -16.80 3.77 -10.60
C SER A 15 -16.23 2.61 -9.78
N ALA A 16 -15.03 2.15 -10.15
CA ALA A 16 -14.32 1.17 -9.35
C ALA A 16 -14.14 1.79 -7.96
N MET A 17 -14.79 1.22 -6.95
CA MET A 17 -14.39 1.52 -5.58
C MET A 17 -12.95 1.03 -5.40
N ALA A 18 -12.23 1.62 -4.45
CA ALA A 18 -10.97 1.05 -3.98
C ALA A 18 -11.14 -0.47 -3.75
N GLU A 19 -10.24 -1.23 -4.36
CA GLU A 19 -10.27 -2.69 -4.41
C GLU A 19 -8.90 -3.18 -4.87
N LEU A 20 -8.37 -4.19 -4.19
CA LEU A 20 -7.24 -4.97 -4.65
C LEU A 20 -7.68 -5.94 -5.76
N VAL A 21 -7.07 -5.84 -6.95
CA VAL A 21 -7.48 -6.64 -8.13
C VAL A 21 -6.40 -7.64 -8.52
N ASN A 22 -6.75 -8.93 -8.60
CA ASN A 22 -5.87 -10.02 -9.03
C ASN A 22 -4.47 -10.00 -8.37
N PRO A 23 -4.36 -10.00 -7.03
CA PRO A 23 -3.07 -10.00 -6.36
C PRO A 23 -2.29 -11.30 -6.60
N GLU A 24 -0.97 -11.21 -6.61
CA GLU A 24 -0.11 -12.38 -6.46
C GLU A 24 -0.28 -12.94 -5.04
N VAL A 25 -0.51 -14.25 -4.96
CA VAL A 25 -0.71 -14.97 -3.70
C VAL A 25 0.42 -15.98 -3.54
N PRO A 26 1.30 -15.81 -2.54
CA PRO A 26 2.32 -16.81 -2.29
C PRO A 26 1.70 -18.12 -1.82
N ASP A 27 2.37 -19.24 -2.13
CA ASP A 27 1.93 -20.59 -1.75
C ASP A 27 1.91 -20.83 -0.24
N TRP A 28 2.74 -20.10 0.50
CA TRP A 28 2.83 -20.12 1.96
C TRP A 28 1.82 -19.21 2.69
N ARG A 29 0.95 -18.48 1.97
CA ARG A 29 -0.10 -17.67 2.61
C ARG A 29 -1.02 -18.56 3.46
N GLY A 30 -1.16 -18.22 4.74
CA GLY A 30 -2.01 -18.95 5.69
C GLY A 30 -1.32 -20.12 6.39
N GLU A 31 -0.03 -20.35 6.12
CA GLU A 31 0.80 -21.20 6.94
C GLU A 31 1.05 -20.57 8.33
N ALA A 32 1.50 -21.39 9.29
CA ALA A 32 1.66 -20.97 10.69
C ALA A 32 2.63 -19.79 10.87
N ASP A 33 3.64 -19.70 10.01
CA ASP A 33 4.66 -18.66 10.03
C ASP A 33 4.42 -17.64 8.90
N SER A 34 3.16 -17.22 8.73
CA SER A 34 2.78 -16.20 7.74
C SER A 34 1.81 -15.17 8.32
N LEU A 35 1.99 -13.93 7.89
CA LEU A 35 1.11 -12.80 8.18
C LEU A 35 0.55 -12.27 6.88
N PHE A 36 -0.71 -11.86 6.88
CA PHE A 36 -1.40 -11.29 5.73
C PHE A 36 -2.22 -10.07 6.14
N TYR A 37 -2.05 -8.98 5.40
CA TYR A 37 -2.82 -7.75 5.59
C TYR A 37 -3.29 -7.22 4.24
N GLN A 38 -4.51 -6.69 4.20
CA GLN A 38 -5.09 -6.10 2.99
C GLN A 38 -5.91 -4.85 3.31
N TRP A 39 -5.78 -3.84 2.44
CA TRP A 39 -6.49 -2.57 2.44
C TRP A 39 -7.16 -2.40 1.07
N ASP A 40 -8.49 -2.41 1.06
CA ASP A 40 -9.36 -2.12 -0.08
C ASP A 40 -10.07 -0.77 0.08
N SER A 41 -9.79 -0.03 1.16
CA SER A 41 -10.26 1.35 1.30
C SER A 41 -9.39 2.10 2.31
N PHE A 42 -9.42 3.43 2.22
CA PHE A 42 -8.61 4.33 3.01
C PHE A 42 -9.48 5.42 3.65
N THR A 43 -9.15 5.79 4.88
CA THR A 43 -9.81 6.85 5.66
C THR A 43 -9.00 8.14 5.68
N ASP A 44 -7.68 8.04 5.57
CA ASP A 44 -6.75 9.14 5.75
C ASP A 44 -5.78 9.24 4.55
N PRO A 45 -5.83 10.34 3.77
CA PRO A 45 -5.08 10.41 2.52
C PRO A 45 -3.61 10.81 2.70
N PHE A 46 -3.23 11.35 3.86
CA PHE A 46 -1.90 11.92 4.10
C PHE A 46 -1.44 11.81 5.55
N ALA A 47 -0.25 11.25 5.74
CA ALA A 47 0.53 11.24 6.98
C ALA A 47 -0.24 10.76 8.23
N ALA A 48 -1.26 9.94 8.04
CA ALA A 48 -2.06 9.32 9.08
C ALA A 48 -2.34 7.85 8.71
N PRO A 49 -2.53 6.99 9.72
CA PRO A 49 -2.61 5.56 9.51
C PRO A 49 -3.95 5.14 8.91
N ASN A 50 -3.88 4.21 7.95
CA ASN A 50 -5.03 3.45 7.47
C ASN A 50 -4.90 2.00 7.95
N PHE A 51 -5.95 1.45 8.53
CA PHE A 51 -5.97 0.10 9.08
C PHE A 51 -6.50 -0.93 8.08
N PRO A 52 -6.09 -2.22 8.17
CA PRO A 52 -6.55 -3.26 7.26
C PRO A 52 -8.07 -3.37 7.23
N THR A 53 -8.60 -3.61 6.03
CA THR A 53 -10.05 -3.70 5.76
C THR A 53 -10.50 -5.12 5.45
N PHE A 54 -9.56 -6.07 5.33
CA PHE A 54 -9.85 -7.47 5.08
C PHE A 54 -9.81 -8.29 6.39
N PRO A 55 -10.84 -9.10 6.71
CA PRO A 55 -10.84 -9.97 7.88
C PRO A 55 -9.83 -11.12 7.81
N PRO A 56 -9.23 -11.55 8.94
CA PRO A 56 -9.43 -11.02 10.29
C PRO A 56 -8.78 -9.64 10.46
N PHE A 57 -9.51 -8.70 11.06
CA PHE A 57 -8.99 -7.36 11.32
C PHE A 57 -7.86 -7.43 12.34
N ASP A 58 -6.63 -7.27 11.88
CA ASP A 58 -5.43 -7.10 12.72
C ASP A 58 -4.85 -5.71 12.49
N PHE A 59 -4.56 -5.01 13.58
CA PHE A 59 -4.07 -3.61 13.58
C PHE A 59 -2.55 -3.52 13.78
N SER A 60 -1.87 -4.67 13.77
CA SER A 60 -0.40 -4.77 13.82
C SER A 60 0.29 -4.28 12.54
N ALA A 61 -0.46 -4.00 11.47
CA ALA A 61 0.03 -3.33 10.27
C ALA A 61 -0.82 -2.11 9.88
N GLN A 62 -0.20 -1.10 9.27
CA GLN A 62 -0.82 0.17 8.88
C GLN A 62 -0.24 0.69 7.55
N VAL A 63 -1.10 1.28 6.73
CA VAL A 63 -0.71 1.95 5.47
C VAL A 63 -0.76 3.47 5.63
N PHE A 64 0.28 4.13 5.14
CA PHE A 64 0.40 5.58 5.09
C PHE A 64 0.69 6.04 3.66
N ASN A 65 0.21 7.22 3.30
CA ASN A 65 0.71 7.97 2.14
C ASN A 65 1.40 9.25 2.63
N PHE A 66 2.61 9.54 2.13
CA PHE A 66 3.41 10.69 2.54
C PHE A 66 3.49 11.80 1.49
N VAL A 67 2.63 11.77 0.47
CA VAL A 67 2.52 12.87 -0.52
C VAL A 67 1.42 13.84 -0.10
N GLY A 68 1.80 15.10 0.11
CA GLY A 68 0.87 16.17 0.47
C GLY A 68 -0.09 16.54 -0.66
N GLY A 69 -1.31 16.95 -0.31
CA GLY A 69 -2.35 17.32 -1.28
C GLY A 69 -3.20 16.15 -1.76
N ALA A 70 -2.97 14.94 -1.26
CA ALA A 70 -3.80 13.77 -1.51
C ALA A 70 -5.19 13.88 -0.87
N GLN A 71 -6.17 13.18 -1.44
CA GLN A 71 -7.57 13.19 -1.04
C GLN A 71 -8.17 11.78 -1.12
N ILE A 72 -9.18 11.50 -0.30
CA ILE A 72 -9.96 10.27 -0.43
C ILE A 72 -11.01 10.46 -1.53
N VAL A 73 -11.02 9.56 -2.51
CA VAL A 73 -11.99 9.53 -3.63
C VAL A 73 -12.44 8.09 -3.82
N ASP A 74 -13.74 7.83 -3.66
CA ASP A 74 -14.34 6.49 -3.82
C ASP A 74 -13.66 5.38 -3.01
N GLY A 75 -13.15 5.74 -1.83
CA GLY A 75 -12.41 4.85 -0.93
C GLY A 75 -10.92 4.75 -1.23
N GLY A 76 -10.43 5.28 -2.36
CA GLY A 76 -9.03 5.31 -2.76
C GLY A 76 -8.31 6.59 -2.32
N ILE A 77 -6.97 6.59 -2.35
CA ILE A 77 -6.15 7.80 -2.14
C ILE A 77 -5.76 8.37 -3.51
N PHE A 78 -6.47 9.39 -3.97
CA PHE A 78 -6.05 10.18 -5.11
C PHE A 78 -4.96 11.16 -4.70
N SER A 79 -3.85 11.21 -5.42
CA SER A 79 -2.75 12.14 -5.18
C SER A 79 -2.23 12.73 -6.48
N PRO A 80 -2.31 14.06 -6.67
CA PRO A 80 -1.83 14.71 -7.89
C PRO A 80 -0.31 14.75 -8.01
N GLY A 81 0.41 14.61 -6.89
CA GLY A 81 1.87 14.73 -6.82
C GLY A 81 2.62 13.40 -6.80
N GLY A 82 1.93 12.26 -6.95
CA GLY A 82 2.50 10.93 -6.80
C GLY A 82 1.98 10.20 -5.58
N LEU A 83 2.32 8.94 -5.44
CA LEU A 83 2.11 8.19 -4.20
C LEU A 83 3.46 7.93 -3.54
N ASN A 84 3.48 8.00 -2.22
CA ASN A 84 4.59 7.53 -1.40
C ASN A 84 3.99 6.67 -0.29
N VAL A 85 3.68 5.43 -0.66
CA VAL A 85 2.95 4.47 0.16
C VAL A 85 3.93 3.71 1.02
N HIS A 86 3.70 3.74 2.32
CA HIS A 86 4.46 2.97 3.28
C HIS A 86 3.50 2.01 3.98
N VAL A 87 3.80 0.71 3.93
CA VAL A 87 3.18 -0.28 4.80
C VAL A 87 4.15 -0.51 5.94
N TYR A 88 3.69 -0.37 7.18
CA TYR A 88 4.45 -0.74 8.36
C TYR A 88 3.74 -1.89 9.05
N GLY A 89 4.49 -2.84 9.58
CA GLY A 89 3.91 -3.83 10.48
C GLY A 89 4.92 -4.46 11.42
N GLU A 90 4.41 -5.40 12.20
CA GLU A 90 5.17 -6.13 13.21
C GLU A 90 5.27 -7.63 12.90
N GLY A 91 6.22 -8.28 13.55
CA GLY A 91 6.59 -9.68 13.38
C GLY A 91 8.00 -9.82 12.83
N LEU A 92 8.72 -10.87 13.24
CA LEU A 92 10.09 -11.12 12.74
C LEU A 92 10.01 -11.73 11.33
N PRO A 93 10.32 -10.99 10.25
CA PRO A 93 10.35 -11.56 8.90
C PRO A 93 11.49 -12.57 8.85
N THR A 94 11.22 -13.75 8.29
CA THR A 94 12.17 -14.86 8.34
C THR A 94 12.64 -15.35 6.99
N ALA A 95 11.94 -15.00 5.92
CA ALA A 95 12.28 -15.49 4.59
C ALA A 95 11.84 -14.56 3.46
N ALA A 96 10.56 -14.22 3.37
CA ALA A 96 10.05 -13.49 2.22
C ALA A 96 8.91 -12.54 2.56
N ALA A 97 8.69 -11.57 1.66
CA ALA A 97 7.50 -10.74 1.65
C ALA A 97 6.97 -10.59 0.22
N VAL A 98 5.65 -10.47 0.05
CA VAL A 98 5.00 -10.19 -1.23
C VAL A 98 4.10 -8.98 -1.06
N LEU A 99 4.46 -7.86 -1.69
CA LEU A 99 3.66 -6.63 -1.72
C LEU A 99 2.86 -6.59 -3.02
N ASN A 100 1.54 -6.39 -2.92
CA ASN A 100 0.69 -6.08 -4.06
C ASN A 100 0.14 -4.67 -3.91
N VAL A 101 0.17 -3.89 -5.00
CA VAL A 101 -0.38 -2.53 -5.04
C VAL A 101 -1.26 -2.38 -6.27
N THR A 102 -2.54 -2.11 -6.05
CA THR A 102 -3.49 -1.71 -7.10
C THR A 102 -3.61 -0.20 -7.12
N TYR A 103 -3.36 0.38 -8.29
CA TYR A 103 -3.42 1.83 -8.50
C TYR A 103 -3.81 2.20 -9.92
N THR A 104 -4.35 3.40 -10.08
CA THR A 104 -4.67 4.01 -11.37
C THR A 104 -3.65 5.09 -11.70
N SER A 105 -3.09 5.05 -12.91
CA SER A 105 -2.03 5.96 -13.37
C SER A 105 -2.05 6.22 -14.88
N PHE A 106 -1.56 7.39 -15.30
CA PHE A 106 -1.23 7.65 -16.71
C PHE A 106 0.08 6.99 -17.15
N ASP A 107 1.04 6.87 -16.23
CA ASP A 107 2.33 6.21 -16.45
C ASP A 107 2.55 5.23 -15.29
N PRO A 108 2.11 3.96 -15.46
CA PRO A 108 2.22 2.96 -14.42
C PRO A 108 3.66 2.43 -14.32
N SER A 109 4.60 3.29 -13.94
CA SER A 109 6.03 3.00 -13.79
C SER A 109 6.50 3.45 -12.40
N PRO A 110 6.48 2.55 -11.40
CA PRO A 110 6.96 2.87 -10.06
C PRO A 110 8.40 3.38 -10.08
N THR A 111 8.71 4.39 -9.28
CA THR A 111 10.03 5.04 -9.23
C THR A 111 10.95 4.39 -8.19
N SER A 112 10.39 3.78 -7.16
CA SER A 112 11.13 3.06 -6.11
C SER A 112 10.20 2.11 -5.39
N VAL A 113 10.68 0.89 -5.15
CA VAL A 113 9.99 -0.12 -4.37
C VAL A 113 11.02 -0.87 -3.54
N GLU A 114 10.84 -0.91 -2.22
CA GLU A 114 11.84 -1.43 -1.27
C GLU A 114 11.11 -2.12 -0.11
N PHE A 115 11.76 -3.11 0.51
CA PHE A 115 11.35 -3.68 1.79
C PHE A 115 12.42 -3.38 2.83
N PHE A 116 12.02 -3.26 4.10
CA PHE A 116 12.90 -2.94 5.20
C PHE A 116 12.59 -3.79 6.41
N VAL A 117 13.63 -4.24 7.10
CA VAL A 117 13.53 -4.91 8.40
C VAL A 117 14.47 -4.20 9.36
N GLY A 118 13.96 -3.82 10.53
CA GLY A 118 14.74 -3.08 11.52
C GLY A 118 13.90 -2.22 12.45
N GLY A 119 14.52 -1.62 13.45
CA GLY A 119 13.84 -0.73 14.38
C GLY A 119 13.31 0.54 13.69
N PHE A 120 12.11 0.98 14.05
CA PHE A 120 11.59 2.28 13.62
C PHE A 120 12.09 3.40 14.53
N GLY A 121 12.80 4.37 13.97
CA GLY A 121 13.15 5.62 14.65
C GLY A 121 14.56 6.14 14.33
N PRO A 122 14.88 7.37 14.76
CA PRO A 122 16.20 7.95 14.51
C PRO A 122 17.33 7.10 15.12
N GLY A 123 18.26 6.67 14.27
CA GLY A 123 19.44 5.91 14.70
C GLY A 123 19.19 4.43 14.99
N GLN A 124 17.98 3.91 14.71
CA GLN A 124 17.74 2.48 14.77
C GLN A 124 18.42 1.77 13.59
N PRO A 125 19.01 0.59 13.82
CA PRO A 125 19.55 -0.22 12.74
C PRO A 125 18.43 -0.80 11.88
N GLY A 126 18.78 -1.17 10.65
CA GLY A 126 17.90 -1.93 9.78
C GLY A 126 18.52 -2.13 8.40
N GLU A 127 17.91 -3.00 7.63
CA GLU A 127 18.38 -3.41 6.33
C GLU A 127 17.28 -3.20 5.28
N TYR A 128 17.68 -2.72 4.11
CA TYR A 128 16.80 -2.54 2.96
C TYR A 128 17.04 -3.66 1.95
N PHE A 129 15.95 -4.14 1.37
CA PHE A 129 15.91 -5.23 0.41
C PHE A 129 15.22 -4.74 -0.87
N ASP A 130 15.92 -4.88 -1.99
CA ASP A 130 15.33 -4.70 -3.31
C ASP A 130 14.41 -5.89 -3.65
N PRO A 131 13.38 -5.70 -4.48
CA PRO A 131 12.58 -6.81 -4.98
C PRO A 131 13.46 -7.80 -5.76
N VAL A 132 13.38 -9.08 -5.43
CA VAL A 132 14.01 -10.17 -6.20
C VAL A 132 13.22 -10.49 -7.48
N SER A 133 11.93 -10.15 -7.51
CA SER A 133 11.11 -10.17 -8.71
C SER A 133 9.95 -9.19 -8.61
N SER A 134 9.46 -8.75 -9.77
CA SER A 134 8.21 -7.99 -9.89
C SER A 134 7.37 -8.50 -11.06
N ALA A 135 6.05 -8.38 -10.93
CA ALA A 135 5.10 -8.79 -11.97
C ALA A 135 3.89 -7.86 -11.99
N ARG A 136 3.46 -7.47 -13.20
CA ARG A 136 2.14 -6.86 -13.40
C ARG A 136 1.10 -7.95 -13.52
N THR A 137 0.32 -8.19 -12.47
CA THR A 137 -0.71 -9.22 -12.44
C THR A 137 -2.03 -8.75 -13.04
N TYR A 138 -2.26 -7.44 -13.09
CA TYR A 138 -3.44 -6.83 -13.70
C TYR A 138 -3.09 -5.58 -14.49
N SER A 139 -3.74 -5.38 -15.64
CA SER A 139 -3.67 -4.14 -16.40
C SER A 139 -4.93 -3.94 -17.22
N GLU A 140 -5.62 -2.84 -16.99
CA GLU A 140 -6.81 -2.44 -17.73
C GLU A 140 -6.69 -0.98 -18.15
N PHE A 141 -6.95 -0.71 -19.42
CA PHE A 141 -7.10 0.66 -19.92
C PHE A 141 -8.51 1.16 -19.60
N ILE A 142 -8.61 2.21 -18.79
CA ILE A 142 -9.89 2.74 -18.30
C ILE A 142 -10.33 4.04 -19.00
N GLY A 143 -9.56 4.51 -19.99
CA GLY A 143 -9.88 5.70 -20.80
C GLY A 143 -8.93 6.87 -20.57
N GLU A 144 -8.92 7.83 -21.50
CA GLU A 144 -8.14 9.09 -21.42
C GLU A 144 -6.61 8.94 -21.24
N GLY A 145 -6.06 7.75 -21.41
CA GLY A 145 -4.63 7.47 -21.14
C GLY A 145 -4.37 6.87 -19.76
N LEU A 146 -5.40 6.67 -18.95
CA LEU A 146 -5.32 6.04 -17.64
C LEU A 146 -5.35 4.51 -17.74
N PHE A 147 -4.52 3.90 -16.91
CA PHE A 147 -4.48 2.46 -16.68
C PHE A 147 -4.71 2.17 -15.21
N ARG A 148 -5.60 1.22 -14.94
CA ARG A 148 -5.71 0.54 -13.64
C ARG A 148 -4.76 -0.66 -13.66
N VAL A 149 -3.84 -0.75 -12.72
CA VAL A 149 -2.84 -1.82 -12.68
C VAL A 149 -2.73 -2.42 -11.28
N THR A 150 -2.35 -3.68 -11.22
CA THR A 150 -1.84 -4.31 -10.01
C THR A 150 -0.44 -4.81 -10.28
N ASP A 151 0.51 -4.27 -9.53
CA ASP A 151 1.89 -4.71 -9.53
C ASP A 151 2.19 -5.46 -8.23
N ALA A 152 2.86 -6.60 -8.36
CA ALA A 152 3.32 -7.47 -7.30
C ALA A 152 4.85 -7.40 -7.22
N PHE A 153 5.39 -7.33 -6.01
CA PHE A 153 6.82 -7.28 -5.71
C PHE A 153 7.15 -8.33 -4.66
N VAL A 154 8.12 -9.18 -4.97
CA VAL A 154 8.60 -10.24 -4.07
C VAL A 154 9.96 -9.84 -3.52
N PHE A 155 10.12 -9.96 -2.22
CA PHE A 155 11.36 -9.67 -1.50
C PHE A 155 11.89 -10.95 -0.84
N ASP A 156 13.20 -11.10 -0.85
CA ASP A 156 13.91 -12.13 -0.07
C ASP A 156 14.60 -11.45 1.12
N ALA A 157 14.14 -11.77 2.31
CA ALA A 157 14.67 -11.30 3.59
C ALA A 157 15.43 -12.41 4.34
N SER A 158 15.69 -13.56 3.71
CA SER A 158 16.35 -14.71 4.35
C SER A 158 17.79 -14.45 4.76
N SER A 159 18.43 -13.41 4.20
CA SER A 159 19.77 -12.97 4.60
C SER A 159 19.76 -12.12 5.88
N TYR A 160 18.59 -11.65 6.33
CA TYR A 160 18.47 -10.85 7.53
C TYR A 160 18.84 -11.68 8.78
N SER A 161 19.80 -11.18 9.57
CA SER A 161 20.29 -11.89 10.76
C SER A 161 20.01 -11.17 12.09
N GLY A 162 19.19 -10.12 12.08
CA GLY A 162 18.80 -9.38 13.28
C GLY A 162 17.61 -10.00 14.01
N ASP A 163 17.24 -9.41 15.15
CA ASP A 163 16.10 -9.80 15.99
C ASP A 163 14.98 -8.73 16.01
N ASP A 164 15.05 -7.74 15.12
CA ASP A 164 14.02 -6.71 15.00
C ASP A 164 12.66 -7.28 14.59
N MET A 165 11.63 -6.83 15.30
CA MET A 165 10.24 -7.27 15.14
C MET A 165 9.42 -6.37 14.22
N PHE A 166 10.08 -5.50 13.45
CA PHE A 166 9.46 -4.42 12.70
C PHE A 166 9.89 -4.50 11.24
N TRP A 167 8.93 -4.35 10.34
CA TRP A 167 9.16 -4.35 8.91
C TRP A 167 8.33 -3.30 8.20
N ALA A 168 8.84 -2.83 7.07
CA ALA A 168 8.14 -1.88 6.23
C ALA A 168 8.31 -2.21 4.75
N SER A 169 7.31 -1.88 3.95
CA SER A 169 7.45 -1.81 2.49
C SER A 169 7.20 -0.39 2.02
N PHE A 170 7.98 0.05 1.05
CA PHE A 170 7.89 1.38 0.45
C PHE A 170 7.54 1.23 -1.02
N PHE A 171 6.56 2.00 -1.48
CA PHE A 171 6.16 2.07 -2.88
C PHE A 171 6.03 3.54 -3.28
N LYS A 172 6.75 3.94 -4.32
CA LYS A 172 6.74 5.30 -4.86
C LYS A 172 6.41 5.30 -6.34
N ILE A 173 5.59 6.26 -6.72
CA ILE A 173 5.28 6.55 -8.12
C ILE A 173 5.01 8.05 -8.27
N ASP A 174 5.53 8.65 -9.33
CA ASP A 174 5.40 10.08 -9.58
C ASP A 174 4.12 10.41 -10.35
N GLY A 175 3.70 11.67 -10.28
CA GLY A 175 2.57 12.21 -11.05
C GLY A 175 1.18 11.85 -10.50
N PRO A 176 0.11 12.21 -11.21
CA PRO A 176 -1.25 11.96 -10.72
C PRO A 176 -1.57 10.46 -10.68
N ASN A 177 -1.87 9.95 -9.49
CA ASN A 177 -2.18 8.53 -9.28
C ASN A 177 -3.31 8.38 -8.26
N THR A 178 -4.05 7.28 -8.33
CA THR A 178 -4.99 6.86 -7.27
C THR A 178 -4.55 5.52 -6.71
N LEU A 179 -4.27 5.44 -5.41
CA LEU A 179 -4.12 4.17 -4.70
C LEU A 179 -5.50 3.57 -4.46
N GLU A 180 -5.69 2.32 -4.85
CA GLU A 180 -6.98 1.64 -4.76
C GLU A 180 -6.94 0.40 -3.89
N GLY A 181 -5.80 -0.29 -3.83
CA GLY A 181 -5.68 -1.49 -3.01
C GLY A 181 -4.23 -1.76 -2.65
N VAL A 182 -4.02 -2.31 -1.45
CA VAL A 182 -2.72 -2.79 -1.01
C VAL A 182 -2.93 -4.13 -0.32
N SER A 183 -2.05 -5.08 -0.57
CA SER A 183 -1.87 -6.20 0.36
C SER A 183 -0.41 -6.51 0.57
N ILE A 184 -0.11 -7.10 1.70
CA ILE A 184 1.22 -7.65 1.96
C ILE A 184 1.10 -9.00 2.66
N ASP A 185 1.84 -9.96 2.14
CA ASP A 185 2.17 -11.20 2.83
C ASP A 185 3.58 -11.12 3.37
N VAL A 186 3.79 -11.57 4.60
CA VAL A 186 5.12 -11.66 5.22
C VAL A 186 5.28 -13.03 5.83
N GLN A 187 6.32 -13.75 5.42
CA GLN A 187 6.70 -15.02 6.04
C GLN A 187 7.43 -14.72 7.37
N SER A 188 6.75 -14.90 8.49
CA SER A 188 7.13 -14.44 9.83
C SER A 188 6.85 -15.49 10.89
N VAL A 189 7.83 -15.78 11.75
CA VAL A 189 7.76 -16.87 12.75
C VAL A 189 7.15 -16.41 14.09
N ILE A 190 6.96 -15.11 14.31
CA ILE A 190 6.47 -14.58 15.59
C ILE A 190 5.53 -13.39 15.35
N PRO A 191 4.21 -13.51 15.62
CA PRO A 191 3.34 -12.35 15.75
C PRO A 191 3.79 -11.52 16.96
N ALA A 192 4.10 -10.24 16.75
CA ALA A 192 4.49 -9.36 17.86
C ALA A 192 3.28 -9.08 18.78
N PRO A 193 3.44 -9.09 20.11
CA PRO A 193 2.38 -8.69 21.02
C PRO A 193 2.07 -7.17 20.98
N GLY A 194 1.16 -6.76 20.07
CA GLY A 194 0.29 -5.60 20.17
C GLY A 194 0.92 -4.21 20.41
N ALA A 195 1.83 -3.74 19.55
CA ALA A 195 2.58 -2.52 19.84
C ALA A 195 2.57 -1.39 18.77
N ILE A 196 1.45 -1.04 18.11
CA ILE A 196 1.41 0.22 17.32
C ILE A 196 0.40 1.25 17.84
N ALA A 197 0.86 2.05 18.80
CA ALA A 197 0.26 3.34 19.18
C ALA A 197 1.19 4.55 18.91
N LEU A 198 2.39 4.37 18.34
CA LEU A 198 3.46 5.38 18.45
C LEU A 198 3.79 6.19 17.19
N LEU A 199 3.50 5.73 15.98
CA LEU A 199 3.86 6.50 14.77
C LEU A 199 2.91 7.67 14.47
N GLY A 200 1.66 7.64 14.99
CA GLY A 200 0.71 8.75 14.87
C GLY A 200 1.03 9.98 15.73
N LEU A 201 1.85 9.84 16.78
CA LEU A 201 2.18 10.96 17.68
C LEU A 201 3.41 11.78 17.21
N ALA A 202 4.27 11.21 16.36
CA ALA A 202 5.41 11.93 15.82
C ALA A 202 5.01 13.01 14.79
N GLY A 203 3.87 12.85 14.09
CA GLY A 203 3.32 13.84 13.15
C GLY A 203 2.56 15.00 13.80
N LEU A 204 2.11 14.85 15.05
CA LEU A 204 1.33 15.88 15.78
C LEU A 204 2.20 16.82 16.63
N GLY A 205 3.49 16.51 16.83
CA GLY A 205 4.42 17.34 17.61
C GLY A 205 4.97 18.58 16.88
N GLY A 206 4.88 18.63 15.54
CA GLY A 206 5.53 19.67 14.72
C GLY A 206 4.77 21.00 14.63
N ARG A 207 3.51 21.09 15.08
CA ARG A 207 2.67 22.28 14.89
C ARG A 207 2.50 23.10 16.16
N ARG A 208 3.60 23.46 16.83
CA ARG A 208 3.59 24.54 17.83
C ARG A 208 4.82 25.45 17.70
N ARG A 209 4.52 26.66 17.19
CA ARG A 209 5.19 27.95 17.36
C ARG A 209 6.45 28.23 16.55
N ARG A 210 6.28 29.07 15.53
CA ARG A 210 7.06 30.30 15.34
C ARG A 210 6.11 31.43 14.95
N ASP A 211 5.62 32.13 15.96
CA ASP A 211 5.37 33.58 15.89
C ASP A 211 6.58 34.25 16.55
#